data_AF-A0A924L495-F1
#
_entry.id   AF-A0A924L495-F1
#
_cell.length_a   1.000
_cell.length_b   1.000
_cell.length_c   1.000
_cell.angle_alpha   90.00
_cell.angle_beta   90.00
_cell.angle_gamma   90.00
#
_symmetry.space_group_name_H-M   'P 1'
#
loop_
_entity.id
_entity.type
_entity.pdbx_description
1 polymer ?
#
loop_
_entity_poly.entity_id
_entity_poly.type
_entity_poly.pdbx_seq_one_letter_code
_entity_poly.pdbx_strand_id
1 'polypeptide(L)'
;MKKIFTYSIVAVLVAVLFTSCAKERIYDNRSSWLSQETGDVVFSDNSCGLYIVETNYGYTIVQNFDGLRTYEGDVMYGNFGGYGTRDFFNYTANIVTRGKVVEYDLTYNEAWSALDYYCPLGKASGFKMTQSATSQSKILRITTPVKQ
;
A
#
# COMPACT_ATOMS: atom_id res chain seq x y z
N MET A 1 -8.86 -43.40 -49.51
CA MET A 1 -9.51 -43.13 -48.20
C MET A 1 -8.56 -43.03 -47.00
N LYS A 2 -7.27 -43.42 -47.06
CA LYS A 2 -6.35 -43.38 -45.90
C LYS A 2 -5.86 -41.97 -45.46
N LYS A 3 -5.80 -40.99 -46.38
CA LYS A 3 -5.27 -39.65 -46.08
C LYS A 3 -6.20 -38.80 -45.19
N ILE A 4 -7.51 -39.06 -45.27
CA ILE A 4 -8.53 -38.30 -44.51
C ILE A 4 -8.39 -38.59 -43.00
N PHE A 5 -8.11 -39.84 -42.65
CA PHE A 5 -7.85 -40.24 -41.25
C PHE A 5 -6.62 -39.56 -40.66
N THR A 6 -5.60 -39.30 -41.48
CA THR A 6 -4.36 -38.66 -41.03
C THR A 6 -4.58 -37.18 -40.69
N TYR A 7 -5.38 -36.46 -41.50
CA TYR A 7 -5.69 -35.05 -41.23
C TYR A 7 -6.58 -34.86 -40.00
N SER A 8 -7.53 -35.76 -39.74
CA SER A 8 -8.34 -35.71 -38.51
C SER A 8 -7.51 -35.87 -37.24
N ILE A 9 -6.51 -36.76 -37.23
CA ILE A 9 -5.65 -36.97 -36.06
C ILE A 9 -4.80 -35.72 -35.77
N VAL A 10 -4.25 -35.10 -36.81
CA VAL A 10 -3.45 -33.87 -36.67
C VAL A 10 -4.33 -32.70 -36.19
N ALA A 11 -5.55 -32.56 -36.73
CA ALA A 11 -6.48 -31.50 -36.31
C ALA A 11 -6.88 -31.62 -34.83
N VAL A 12 -7.11 -32.84 -34.32
CA VAL A 12 -7.43 -33.07 -32.90
C VAL A 12 -6.24 -32.76 -32.00
N LEU A 13 -5.02 -33.17 -32.38
CA LEU A 13 -3.81 -32.85 -31.63
C LEU A 13 -3.57 -31.34 -31.53
N VAL A 14 -3.79 -30.61 -32.62
CA VAL A 14 -3.67 -29.15 -32.66
C VAL A 14 -4.73 -28.49 -31.79
N ALA A 15 -5.98 -28.95 -31.83
CA ALA A 15 -7.04 -28.43 -30.97
C ALA A 15 -6.73 -28.63 -29.48
N VAL A 16 -6.22 -29.81 -29.08
CA VAL A 16 -5.85 -30.09 -27.69
C VAL A 16 -4.73 -29.15 -27.21
N LEU A 17 -3.71 -28.92 -28.04
CA LEU A 17 -2.60 -28.00 -27.72
C LEU A 17 -3.06 -26.54 -27.56
N PHE A 18 -4.04 -26.09 -28.35
CA PHE A 18 -4.57 -24.72 -28.22
C PHE A 18 -5.61 -24.56 -27.11
N THR A 19 -6.24 -25.65 -26.63
CA THR A 19 -7.15 -25.60 -25.48
C THR A 19 -6.45 -25.63 -24.12
N SER A 20 -5.15 -25.99 -24.04
CA SER A 20 -4.43 -26.05 -22.76
C SER A 20 -3.99 -24.68 -22.24
N CYS A 21 -4.09 -23.62 -23.04
CA CYS A 21 -3.93 -22.24 -22.58
C CYS A 21 -5.26 -21.72 -21.99
N ALA A 22 -5.75 -22.35 -20.93
CA ALA A 22 -6.75 -21.71 -20.08
C ALA A 22 -6.02 -20.64 -19.24
N LYS A 23 -6.49 -19.38 -19.31
CA LYS A 23 -6.00 -18.31 -18.42
C LYS A 23 -6.28 -18.76 -16.99
N GLU A 24 -5.23 -19.06 -16.24
CA GLU A 24 -5.32 -19.34 -14.82
C GLU A 24 -5.99 -18.13 -14.15
N ARG A 25 -7.20 -18.35 -13.64
CA ARG A 25 -7.86 -17.35 -12.78
C ARG A 25 -7.14 -17.42 -11.45
N ILE A 26 -6.01 -16.70 -11.35
CA ILE A 26 -5.35 -16.45 -10.08
C ILE A 26 -6.42 -15.82 -9.18
N TYR A 27 -6.85 -16.56 -8.16
CA TYR A 27 -7.69 -16.03 -7.10
C TYR A 27 -6.83 -15.02 -6.34
N ASP A 28 -6.92 -13.76 -6.77
CA ASP A 28 -6.11 -12.69 -6.22
C ASP A 28 -6.68 -12.30 -4.84
N ASN A 29 -6.12 -12.91 -3.80
CA ASN A 29 -6.45 -12.60 -2.40
C ASN A 29 -6.02 -11.17 -2.00
N ARG A 30 -5.50 -10.35 -2.93
CA ARG A 30 -5.27 -8.91 -2.74
C ARG A 30 -6.56 -8.09 -2.81
N SER A 31 -7.67 -8.66 -3.31
CA SER A 31 -8.94 -7.94 -3.46
C SER A 31 -9.43 -7.28 -2.15
N SER A 32 -9.22 -7.93 -1.00
CA SER A 32 -9.58 -7.39 0.31
C SER A 32 -8.70 -6.20 0.76
N TRP A 33 -7.46 -6.12 0.27
CA TRP A 33 -6.58 -4.97 0.50
C TRP A 33 -6.93 -3.82 -0.42
N LEU A 34 -7.21 -4.10 -1.70
CA LEU A 34 -7.54 -3.08 -2.70
C LEU A 34 -8.88 -2.39 -2.44
N SER A 35 -9.74 -2.97 -1.61
CA SER A 35 -10.97 -2.33 -1.12
C SER A 35 -10.76 -1.41 0.09
N GLN A 36 -9.57 -1.40 0.69
CA GLN A 36 -9.26 -0.55 1.84
C GLN A 36 -8.81 0.84 1.39
N GLU A 37 -8.61 1.73 2.36
CA GLU A 37 -8.07 3.07 2.11
C GLU A 37 -6.67 2.95 1.50
N THR A 38 -6.39 3.83 0.52
CA THR A 38 -5.09 3.93 -0.15
C THR A 38 -4.39 5.21 0.26
N GLY A 39 -3.06 5.18 0.27
CA GLY A 39 -2.24 6.37 0.47
C GLY A 39 -0.83 6.18 -0.04
N ASP A 40 -0.16 7.30 -0.28
CA ASP A 40 1.22 7.35 -0.76
C ASP A 40 2.16 7.60 0.40
N VAL A 41 3.27 6.89 0.46
CA VAL A 41 4.31 7.14 1.47
C VAL A 41 5.07 8.40 1.09
N VAL A 42 4.94 9.43 1.91
CA VAL A 42 5.50 10.76 1.66
C VAL A 42 6.80 11.04 2.43
N PHE A 43 7.05 10.23 3.45
CA PHE A 43 8.26 10.22 4.24
C PHE A 43 8.52 8.81 4.77
N SER A 44 9.77 8.35 4.75
CA SER A 44 10.16 7.13 5.44
C SER A 44 11.58 7.28 5.94
N ASP A 45 11.77 7.09 7.24
CA ASP A 45 13.10 7.02 7.82
C ASP A 45 13.26 5.82 8.75
N ASN A 46 14.17 4.97 8.31
CA ASN A 46 14.61 3.76 8.98
C ASN A 46 15.23 4.05 10.36
N SER A 47 15.87 5.22 10.54
CA SER A 47 16.51 5.60 11.79
C SER A 47 15.51 5.89 12.92
N CYS A 48 14.33 6.38 12.55
CA CYS A 48 13.23 6.70 13.47
C CYS A 48 12.17 5.58 13.55
N GLY A 49 12.26 4.58 12.69
CA GLY A 49 11.33 3.44 12.69
C GLY A 49 9.89 3.86 12.38
N LEU A 50 9.69 4.91 11.59
CA LEU A 50 8.38 5.42 11.20
C LEU A 50 8.35 5.80 9.73
N TYR A 51 7.13 5.82 9.18
CA TYR A 51 6.84 6.40 7.88
C TYR A 51 5.54 7.19 7.95
N ILE A 52 5.38 8.13 7.03
CA ILE A 52 4.19 8.96 6.91
C ILE A 52 3.49 8.60 5.61
N VAL A 53 2.19 8.32 5.72
CA VAL A 53 1.32 8.04 4.58
C VAL A 53 0.40 9.23 4.38
N GLU A 54 0.37 9.77 3.18
CA GLU A 54 -0.60 10.75 2.75
C GLU A 54 -1.81 10.04 2.15
N THR A 55 -2.98 10.23 2.73
CA THR A 55 -4.24 9.65 2.28
C THR A 55 -5.20 10.74 1.81
N ASN A 56 -6.42 10.35 1.42
CA ASN A 56 -7.47 11.31 1.10
C ASN A 56 -7.91 12.15 2.31
N TYR A 57 -7.60 11.72 3.53
CA TYR A 57 -8.06 12.38 4.76
C TYR A 57 -7.00 13.23 5.46
N GLY A 58 -5.76 13.22 4.96
CA GLY A 58 -4.64 13.96 5.54
C GLY A 58 -3.39 13.10 5.59
N TYR A 59 -2.59 13.28 6.64
CA TYR A 59 -1.35 12.56 6.87
C TYR A 59 -1.50 11.64 8.08
N THR A 60 -1.01 10.41 7.94
CA THR A 60 -1.01 9.39 8.99
C THR A 60 0.42 8.94 9.28
N ILE A 61 0.79 8.93 10.56
CA ILE A 61 2.10 8.49 11.02
C ILE A 61 1.98 7.04 11.48
N VAL A 62 2.80 6.19 10.88
CA VAL A 62 2.84 4.77 11.20
C VAL A 62 4.22 4.43 11.74
N GLN A 63 4.26 3.95 12.98
CA GLN A 63 5.44 3.30 13.54
C GLN A 63 5.57 1.91 12.93
N ASN A 64 6.70 1.61 12.31
CA ASN A 64 6.96 0.36 11.62
C ASN A 64 7.58 -0.66 12.59
N PHE A 65 7.05 -1.89 12.61
CA PHE A 65 7.58 -2.97 13.46
C PHE A 65 8.45 -3.98 12.70
N ASP A 66 8.36 -4.02 11.37
CA ASP A 66 8.99 -5.07 10.56
C ASP A 66 10.38 -4.69 10.01
N GLY A 67 10.92 -3.53 10.42
CA GLY A 67 12.32 -3.20 10.16
C GLY A 67 12.67 -3.03 8.68
N LEU A 68 12.05 -2.06 8.00
CA LEU A 68 12.51 -1.46 6.73
C LEU A 68 12.06 -2.19 5.45
N ARG A 69 10.81 -1.95 5.02
CA ARG A 69 10.35 -2.30 3.65
C ARG A 69 9.34 -1.30 3.07
N THR A 70 9.26 -0.10 3.62
CA THR A 70 8.36 0.95 3.16
C THR A 70 9.20 2.16 2.84
N TYR A 71 9.18 2.61 1.61
CA TYR A 71 10.00 3.70 1.10
C TYR A 71 9.12 4.86 0.62
N GLU A 72 9.70 6.06 0.56
CA GLU A 72 9.04 7.20 -0.06
C GLU A 72 8.62 6.87 -1.49
N GLY A 73 7.37 7.20 -1.84
CA GLY A 73 6.75 6.88 -3.12
C GLY A 73 6.04 5.52 -3.16
N ASP A 74 6.12 4.69 -2.12
CA ASP A 74 5.35 3.44 -2.07
C ASP A 74 3.86 3.72 -1.93
N VAL A 75 3.04 2.89 -2.61
CA VAL A 75 1.58 2.92 -2.50
C VAL A 75 1.16 1.89 -1.46
N MET A 76 0.45 2.34 -0.44
CA MET A 76 0.02 1.53 0.69
C MET A 76 -1.51 1.40 0.70
N TYR A 77 -1.99 0.24 1.13
CA TYR A 77 -3.39 -0.05 1.41
C TYR A 77 -3.57 -0.52 2.84
N GLY A 78 -4.58 -0.01 3.53
CA GLY A 78 -4.86 -0.39 4.91
C GLY A 78 -5.91 0.49 5.57
N ASN A 79 -6.06 0.36 6.88
CA ASN A 79 -6.83 1.32 7.66
C ASN A 79 -5.88 2.37 8.25
N PHE A 80 -5.86 3.57 7.69
CA PHE A 80 -5.03 4.69 8.18
C PHE A 80 -5.78 5.59 9.17
N GLY A 81 -7.08 5.40 9.38
CA GLY A 81 -7.93 6.22 10.26
C GLY A 81 -8.23 5.56 11.59
N GLY A 82 -7.46 5.93 12.61
CA GLY A 82 -7.65 5.49 13.99
C GLY A 82 -6.40 4.89 14.59
N TYR A 83 -6.20 5.04 15.89
CA TYR A 83 -5.01 4.57 16.60
C TYR A 83 -4.93 3.04 16.70
N GLY A 84 -3.71 2.50 16.78
CA GLY A 84 -3.46 1.10 17.13
C GLY A 84 -2.66 0.30 16.11
N THR A 85 -2.33 -0.94 16.49
CA THR A 85 -1.52 -1.86 15.70
C THR A 85 -2.36 -2.62 14.69
N ARG A 86 -1.88 -2.72 13.45
CA ARG A 86 -2.52 -3.45 12.36
C ARG A 86 -1.53 -3.75 11.24
N ASP A 87 -2.03 -4.52 10.28
CA ASP A 87 -1.29 -4.88 9.07
C ASP A 87 -1.68 -3.93 7.92
N PHE A 88 -0.71 -3.62 7.08
CA PHE A 88 -0.81 -2.76 5.90
C PHE A 88 -0.20 -3.47 4.72
N PHE A 89 -0.81 -3.35 3.56
CA PHE A 89 -0.32 -3.92 2.32
C PHE A 89 0.44 -2.88 1.51
N ASN A 90 1.74 -3.08 1.34
CA ASN A 90 2.56 -2.31 0.41
C ASN A 90 2.35 -2.87 -1.00
N TYR A 91 1.61 -2.14 -1.82
CA TYR A 91 1.28 -2.53 -3.19
C TYR A 91 2.51 -2.50 -4.08
N THR A 92 3.36 -1.47 -3.94
CA THR A 92 4.59 -1.31 -4.73
C THR A 92 5.56 -2.46 -4.49
N ALA A 93 5.79 -2.84 -3.24
CA ALA A 93 6.70 -3.93 -2.87
C ALA A 93 6.02 -5.31 -2.83
N ASN A 94 4.69 -5.38 -2.99
CA ASN A 94 3.87 -6.59 -2.93
C ASN A 94 4.11 -7.43 -1.66
N ILE A 95 4.07 -6.77 -0.51
CA ILE A 95 4.28 -7.37 0.82
C ILE A 95 3.27 -6.83 1.84
N VAL A 96 2.99 -7.61 2.88
CA VAL A 96 2.26 -7.14 4.06
C VAL A 96 3.28 -6.72 5.12
N THR A 97 3.05 -5.56 5.72
CA THR A 97 3.86 -4.97 6.80
C THR A 97 2.98 -4.70 8.00
N ARG A 98 3.52 -4.80 9.21
CA ARG A 98 2.86 -4.51 10.47
C ARG A 98 3.37 -3.20 11.04
N GLY A 99 2.44 -2.38 11.52
CA GLY A 99 2.77 -1.13 12.18
C GLY A 99 1.68 -0.65 13.12
N LYS A 100 1.98 0.44 13.82
CA LYS A 100 1.05 1.12 14.71
C LYS A 100 0.76 2.52 14.19
N VAL A 101 -0.51 2.82 13.96
CA VAL A 101 -0.93 4.21 13.72
C VAL A 101 -0.80 4.96 15.04
N VAL A 102 0.09 5.95 15.05
CA VAL A 102 0.36 6.79 16.22
C VAL A 102 -0.26 8.16 16.11
N GLU A 103 -0.53 8.64 14.89
CA GLU A 103 -1.33 9.83 14.58
C GLU A 103 -1.98 9.67 13.21
N TYR A 104 -3.14 10.28 12.97
CA TYR A 104 -3.91 10.17 11.73
C TYR A 104 -4.72 11.43 11.43
N ASP A 105 -5.17 11.55 10.17
CA ASP A 105 -5.96 12.68 9.66
C ASP A 105 -5.33 14.06 9.96
N LEU A 106 -3.99 14.09 10.02
CA LEU A 106 -3.24 15.32 10.28
C LEU A 106 -3.23 16.22 9.05
N THR A 107 -3.19 17.53 9.26
CA THR A 107 -2.76 18.48 8.24
C THR A 107 -1.25 18.37 7.98
N TYR A 108 -0.78 18.97 6.88
CA TYR A 108 0.65 18.99 6.54
C TYR A 108 1.53 19.54 7.68
N ASN A 109 1.09 20.63 8.32
CA ASN A 109 1.86 21.27 9.41
C ASN A 109 1.85 20.45 10.70
N GLU A 110 0.74 19.77 10.99
CA GLU A 110 0.65 18.85 12.13
C GLU A 110 1.53 17.62 11.91
N ALA A 111 1.55 17.07 10.70
CA ALA A 111 2.44 15.96 10.34
C ALA A 111 3.91 16.34 10.52
N TRP A 112 4.32 17.55 10.12
CA TRP A 112 5.67 18.06 10.39
C TRP A 112 5.97 18.17 11.88
N SER A 113 5.00 18.68 12.66
CA SER A 113 5.17 18.84 14.10
C SER A 113 5.28 17.49 14.81
N ALA A 114 4.48 16.52 14.38
CA ALA A 114 4.52 15.17 14.92
C ALA A 114 5.77 14.42 14.45
N LEU A 115 6.26 14.63 13.23
CA LEU A 115 7.55 14.11 12.78
C LEU A 115 8.69 14.61 13.67
N ASP A 116 8.70 15.91 14.00
CA ASP A 116 9.69 16.48 14.92
C ASP A 116 9.63 15.86 16.32
N TYR A 117 8.42 15.57 16.80
CA TYR A 117 8.19 14.95 18.10
C TYR A 117 8.65 13.48 18.14
N TYR A 118 8.28 12.68 17.14
CA TYR A 118 8.57 11.24 17.09
C TYR A 118 9.96 10.92 16.53
N CYS A 119 10.56 11.83 15.77
CA CYS A 119 11.85 11.67 15.10
C CYS A 119 12.75 12.91 15.30
N PRO A 120 13.11 13.26 16.55
CA PRO A 120 13.81 14.51 16.87
C PRO A 120 15.23 14.60 16.29
N LEU A 121 15.88 13.46 16.02
CA LEU A 121 17.20 13.40 15.37
C LEU A 121 17.16 13.81 13.90
N GLY A 122 15.96 13.85 13.30
CA GLY A 122 15.73 14.14 11.90
C GLY A 122 15.92 15.58 11.44
N LYS A 123 15.85 16.53 12.38
CA LYS A 123 16.07 17.95 12.06
C LYS A 123 17.50 18.24 11.59
N ALA A 124 18.48 17.46 12.05
CA ALA A 124 19.89 17.64 11.67
C ALA A 124 20.21 17.10 10.26
N SER A 125 19.38 16.20 9.72
CA SER A 125 19.62 15.50 8.45
C SER A 125 18.92 16.15 7.23
N GLY A 126 18.14 17.23 7.42
CA GLY A 126 17.54 17.96 6.30
C GLY A 126 16.41 17.22 5.60
N PHE A 127 15.57 16.51 6.35
CA PHE A 127 14.43 15.77 5.81
C PHE A 127 13.49 16.62 4.96
N LYS A 128 12.90 15.99 3.94
CA LYS A 128 11.88 16.57 3.08
C LYS A 128 10.71 15.61 3.02
N MET A 129 9.55 16.02 3.53
CA MET A 129 8.30 15.31 3.28
C MET A 129 7.80 15.70 1.88
N THR A 130 7.75 14.73 0.98
CA THR A 130 7.22 14.93 -0.37
C THR A 130 5.70 15.10 -0.29
N GLN A 131 5.07 15.87 -1.18
CA GLN A 131 3.61 15.88 -1.26
C GLN A 131 3.17 14.97 -2.40
N SER A 132 2.17 14.14 -2.15
CA SER A 132 1.54 13.33 -3.20
C SER A 132 0.82 14.24 -4.19
N ALA A 133 0.61 13.73 -5.42
CA ALA A 133 -0.17 14.43 -6.45
C ALA A 133 -1.61 14.77 -6.01
N THR A 134 -2.10 14.12 -4.94
CA THR A 134 -3.44 14.32 -4.37
C THR A 134 -3.48 15.25 -3.16
N SER A 135 -2.39 15.98 -2.85
CA SER A 135 -2.28 16.77 -1.62
C SER A 135 -3.30 17.88 -1.46
N GLN A 136 -3.81 18.41 -2.56
CA GLN A 136 -4.72 19.57 -2.57
C GLN A 136 -6.21 19.20 -2.41
N SER A 137 -6.56 17.92 -2.45
CA SER A 137 -7.97 17.45 -2.51
C SER A 137 -8.35 16.61 -1.29
N LYS A 138 -8.01 17.06 -0.08
CA LYS A 138 -8.30 16.33 1.16
C LYS A 138 -9.75 16.46 1.60
N ILE A 139 -10.31 15.38 2.14
CA ILE A 139 -11.68 15.26 2.64
C ILE A 139 -11.60 15.03 4.15
N LEU A 140 -12.47 15.67 4.93
CA LEU A 140 -12.54 15.39 6.37
C LEU A 140 -13.17 14.02 6.62
N ARG A 141 -12.54 13.21 7.47
CA ARG A 141 -13.13 11.95 7.93
C ARG A 141 -14.22 12.28 8.96
N ILE A 142 -15.46 11.85 8.71
CA ILE A 142 -16.54 11.96 9.70
C ILE A 142 -16.35 10.81 10.69
N THR A 143 -15.42 10.95 11.63
CA THR A 143 -15.21 9.95 12.69
C THR A 143 -15.35 10.58 14.05
N THR A 144 -16.22 10.00 14.88
CA THR A 144 -16.27 10.25 16.32
C THR A 144 -14.94 9.80 16.93
N PRO A 145 -14.14 10.69 17.53
CA PRO A 145 -12.85 10.29 18.10
C PRO A 145 -13.09 9.40 19.32
N VAL A 146 -12.73 8.12 19.21
CA VAL A 146 -12.55 7.27 20.39
C VAL A 146 -11.11 7.47 20.86
N LYS A 147 -10.91 8.48 21.72
CA LYS A 147 -9.74 8.50 22.61
C LYS A 147 -9.89 7.31 23.57
N GLN A 148 -8.95 6.36 23.52
CA GLN A 148 -8.72 5.42 24.61
C GLN A 148 -7.65 5.99 25.53
#